data_AF-A0A1H6FNT4-F1
#
_entry.id   AF-A0A1H6FNT4-F1
#
_cell.length_a   1.000
_cell.length_b   1.000
_cell.length_c   1.000
_cell.angle_alpha   90.00
_cell.angle_beta   90.00
_cell.angle_gamma   90.00
#
_symmetry.space_group_name_H-M   'P 1'
#
loop_
_entity.id
_entity.type
_entity.pdbx_description
1 polymer ?
#
loop_
_entity_poly.entity_id
_entity_poly.type
_entity_poly.pdbx_seq_one_letter_code
_entity_poly.pdbx_strand_id
1 'polypeptide(L)'
;MALDRFDVVAIVGFVGLVGASAVLEGVLVAAALGGFALSLSSWRLYDGRPWEALAWIAWVGAAVSIVVVPSGGAFLVAFFGCLLVGIGLLFGARLEWLPDIWHAPSAGGED
;
A
#
# COMPACT_ATOMS: atom_id res chain seq x y z
N MET A 1 -1.45 -0.67 19.46
CA MET A 1 -2.37 -0.89 18.33
C MET A 1 -2.67 -2.37 18.24
N ALA A 2 -3.95 -2.75 18.26
CA ALA A 2 -4.34 -4.11 17.92
C ALA A 2 -4.20 -4.30 16.41
N LEU A 3 -3.76 -5.50 16.00
CA LEU A 3 -3.59 -5.86 14.60
C LEU A 3 -4.98 -6.07 13.97
N ASP A 4 -5.30 -5.29 12.93
CA ASP A 4 -6.63 -5.34 12.31
C ASP A 4 -6.74 -6.49 11.28
N ARG A 5 -7.96 -6.75 10.78
CA ARG A 5 -8.18 -7.82 9.80
C ARG A 5 -7.37 -7.61 8.51
N PHE A 6 -7.21 -6.37 8.05
CA PHE A 6 -6.45 -6.08 6.83
C PHE A 6 -4.95 -6.25 7.03
N ASP A 7 -4.45 -6.04 8.24
CA ASP A 7 -3.07 -6.31 8.63
C ASP A 7 -2.81 -7.82 8.62
N VAL A 8 -3.75 -8.64 9.13
CA VAL A 8 -3.64 -10.11 9.03
C VAL A 8 -3.56 -10.53 7.57
N VAL A 9 -4.48 -10.05 6.72
CA VAL A 9 -4.48 -10.42 5.30
C VAL A 9 -3.21 -9.94 4.59
N ALA A 10 -2.74 -8.73 4.91
CA ALA A 10 -1.48 -8.19 4.41
C ALA A 10 -0.30 -9.11 4.74
N ILE A 11 -0.19 -9.54 6.00
CA ILE A 11 0.87 -10.44 6.47
C ILE A 11 0.76 -11.80 5.78
N VAL A 12 -0.41 -12.42 5.76
CA VAL A 12 -0.61 -13.74 5.16
C VAL A 12 -0.29 -13.71 3.66
N GLY A 13 -0.77 -12.70 2.95
CA GLY A 13 -0.49 -12.55 1.52
C GLY A 13 0.99 -12.28 1.26
N PHE A 14 1.66 -11.46 2.08
CA PHE A 14 3.10 -11.22 1.98
C PHE A 14 3.91 -12.50 2.23
N VAL A 15 3.57 -13.27 3.27
CA VAL A 15 4.21 -14.58 3.54
C VAL A 15 4.01 -15.54 2.37
N GLY A 16 2.80 -15.59 1.79
CA GLY A 16 2.54 -16.37 0.58
C GLY A 16 3.39 -15.94 -0.61
N LEU A 17 3.52 -14.63 -0.82
CA LEU A 17 4.37 -14.04 -1.87
C LEU A 17 5.86 -14.36 -1.68
N VAL A 18 6.36 -14.31 -0.45
CA VAL A 18 7.74 -14.71 -0.11
C VAL A 18 7.96 -16.21 -0.37
N GLY A 19 6.99 -17.05 -0.04
CA GLY A 19 7.06 -18.48 -0.38
C GLY A 19 7.07 -18.70 -1.90
N ALA A 20 6.23 -17.95 -2.62
CA ALA A 20 6.09 -18.03 -4.07
C ALA A 20 7.36 -17.57 -4.81
N SER A 21 8.11 -16.60 -4.26
CA SER A 21 9.34 -16.09 -4.88
C SER A 21 10.48 -17.10 -4.96
N ALA A 22 10.41 -18.21 -4.21
CA ALA A 22 11.39 -19.29 -4.32
C ALA A 22 11.30 -20.08 -5.64
N VAL A 23 10.16 -19.99 -6.34
CA VAL A 23 9.87 -20.78 -7.54
C VAL A 23 9.45 -19.94 -8.76
N LEU A 24 9.10 -18.68 -8.55
CA LEU A 24 8.64 -17.77 -9.60
C LEU A 24 9.73 -16.78 -10.01
N GLU A 25 9.70 -16.40 -11.29
CA GLU A 25 10.50 -15.30 -11.82
C GLU A 25 10.19 -13.99 -11.10
N GLY A 26 11.23 -13.17 -10.88
CA GLY A 26 11.09 -11.92 -10.12
C GLY A 26 10.03 -10.96 -10.68
N VAL A 27 9.84 -10.94 -12.00
CA VAL A 27 8.81 -10.14 -12.67
C VAL A 27 7.40 -10.62 -12.32
N LEU A 28 7.19 -11.94 -12.21
CA LEU A 28 5.89 -12.51 -11.82
C LEU A 28 5.60 -12.22 -10.36
N VAL A 29 6.62 -12.32 -9.49
CA VAL A 29 6.51 -11.96 -8.06
C VAL A 29 6.16 -10.48 -7.91
N ALA A 30 6.82 -9.59 -8.67
CA ALA A 30 6.53 -8.16 -8.66
C ALA A 30 5.10 -7.87 -9.15
N ALA A 31 4.65 -8.49 -10.23
CA ALA A 31 3.28 -8.35 -10.72
C ALA A 31 2.24 -8.82 -9.68
N ALA A 32 2.50 -9.97 -9.03
CA ALA A 32 1.65 -10.49 -7.97
C ALA A 32 1.62 -9.57 -6.75
N LEU A 33 2.77 -9.00 -6.35
CA LEU A 33 2.86 -8.02 -5.27
C LEU A 33 2.06 -6.75 -5.61
N GLY A 34 2.17 -6.25 -6.85
CA GLY A 34 1.42 -5.10 -7.32
C GLY A 34 -0.09 -5.34 -7.30
N GLY A 35 -0.56 -6.48 -7.80
CA GLY A 35 -1.97 -6.86 -7.75
C GLY A 35 -2.49 -7.01 -6.31
N PHE A 36 -1.69 -7.60 -5.42
CA PHE A 36 -2.02 -7.75 -4.01
C PHE A 36 -2.13 -6.40 -3.29
N ALA A 37 -1.15 -5.52 -3.49
CA ALA A 37 -1.16 -4.17 -2.94
C ALA A 37 -2.36 -3.35 -3.44
N LEU A 38 -2.71 -3.48 -4.73
CA LEU A 38 -3.89 -2.83 -5.31
C LEU A 38 -5.18 -3.33 -4.65
N SER A 39 -5.32 -4.64 -4.46
CA SER A 39 -6.48 -5.22 -3.77
C SER A 39 -6.63 -4.71 -2.34
N LEU A 40 -5.52 -4.62 -1.59
CA LEU A 40 -5.53 -4.09 -0.22
C LEU A 40 -5.85 -2.59 -0.18
N SER A 41 -5.38 -1.84 -1.16
CA SER A 41 -5.74 -0.43 -1.29
C SER A 41 -7.24 -0.26 -1.48
N SER A 42 -7.86 -1.04 -2.38
CA SER A 42 -9.30 -0.96 -2.62
C SER A 42 -10.09 -1.23 -1.34
N TRP A 43 -9.74 -2.26 -0.57
CA TRP A 43 -10.44 -2.56 0.68
C TRP A 43 -10.30 -1.44 1.72
N ARG A 44 -9.11 -0.87 1.87
CA ARG A 44 -8.87 0.24 2.81
C ARG A 44 -9.58 1.52 2.41
N LEU A 45 -9.72 1.76 1.10
CA LEU A 45 -10.50 2.88 0.60
C LEU A 45 -11.98 2.72 0.95
N TYR A 46 -12.55 1.52 0.80
CA TYR A 46 -13.93 1.22 1.20
C TYR A 46 -14.15 1.25 2.72
N ASP A 47 -13.12 0.98 3.50
CA ASP A 47 -13.15 1.04 4.98
C ASP A 47 -12.97 2.48 5.51
N GLY A 48 -12.90 3.50 4.64
CA GLY A 48 -12.74 4.90 5.06
C GLY A 48 -11.32 5.25 5.50
N ARG A 49 -10.31 4.49 5.08
CA ARG A 49 -8.88 4.70 5.44
C ARG A 49 -8.07 5.19 4.23
N PRO A 50 -8.29 6.43 3.75
CA PRO A 50 -7.76 6.91 2.49
C PRO A 50 -6.23 6.99 2.47
N TRP A 51 -5.62 7.40 3.59
CA TRP A 51 -4.16 7.52 3.69
C TRP A 51 -3.44 6.17 3.57
N GLU A 52 -4.00 5.14 4.19
CA GLU A 52 -3.46 3.79 4.03
C GLU A 52 -3.72 3.28 2.62
N ALA A 53 -4.90 3.52 2.04
CA ALA A 53 -5.16 3.15 0.65
C ALA A 53 -4.14 3.76 -0.33
N LEU A 54 -3.80 5.04 -0.16
CA LEU A 54 -2.76 5.71 -0.92
C LEU A 54 -1.37 5.13 -0.67
N ALA A 55 -1.07 4.74 0.56
CA ALA A 55 0.18 4.08 0.91
C ALA A 55 0.36 2.77 0.12
N TRP A 56 -0.70 1.95 0.06
CA TRP A 56 -0.71 0.70 -0.70
C TRP A 56 -0.67 0.94 -2.22
N ILE A 57 -1.31 1.99 -2.74
CA ILE A 57 -1.19 2.41 -4.15
C ILE A 57 0.25 2.81 -4.48
N ALA A 58 0.94 3.53 -3.59
CA ALA A 58 2.33 3.87 -3.81
C ALA A 58 3.20 2.61 -3.98
N TRP A 59 2.94 1.55 -3.19
CA TRP A 59 3.64 0.27 -3.34
C TRP A 59 3.30 -0.47 -4.64
N VAL A 60 2.12 -0.26 -5.24
CA VAL A 60 1.85 -0.70 -6.62
C VAL A 60 2.82 -0.03 -7.59
N GLY A 61 3.08 1.28 -7.43
CA GLY A 61 4.07 2.01 -8.23
C GLY A 61 5.48 1.43 -8.12
N ALA A 62 5.90 1.02 -6.92
CA ALA A 62 7.17 0.33 -6.71
C ALA A 62 7.21 -1.06 -7.38
N ALA A 63 6.11 -1.81 -7.36
CA ALA A 63 6.01 -3.08 -8.07
C ALA A 63 6.06 -2.87 -9.60
N VAL A 64 5.37 -1.86 -10.12
CA VAL A 64 5.36 -1.52 -11.55
C VAL A 64 6.74 -1.09 -12.04
N SER A 65 7.52 -0.35 -11.23
CA SER A 65 8.86 0.08 -11.64
C SER A 65 9.80 -1.10 -11.87
N ILE A 66 9.71 -2.17 -11.06
CA ILE A 66 10.47 -3.42 -11.27
C ILE A 66 10.16 -4.03 -12.64
N VAL A 67 8.89 -3.98 -13.06
CA VAL A 67 8.43 -4.61 -14.31
C VAL A 67 8.78 -3.77 -15.54
N VAL A 68 8.60 -2.45 -15.46
CA VAL A 68 8.65 -1.55 -16.62
C VAL A 68 10.04 -0.96 -16.84
N VAL A 69 10.77 -0.65 -15.77
CA VAL A 69 12.09 0.00 -15.84
C VAL A 69 13.04 -0.77 -14.93
N PRO A 70 13.65 -1.87 -15.39
CA PRO A 70 14.35 -2.80 -14.49
C PRO A 70 15.69 -2.28 -13.95
N SER A 71 16.21 -1.14 -14.43
CA SER A 71 17.49 -0.58 -13.97
C SER A 71 17.67 0.92 -14.28
N GLY A 72 18.74 1.51 -13.73
CA GLY A 72 19.15 2.89 -13.97
C GLY A 72 18.57 3.91 -12.99
N GLY A 73 18.87 5.20 -13.21
CA GLY A 73 18.44 6.27 -12.31
C GLY A 73 16.91 6.41 -12.20
N ALA A 74 16.19 6.24 -13.32
CA ALA A 74 14.73 6.29 -13.34
C ALA A 74 14.10 5.17 -12.51
N PHE A 75 14.66 3.96 -12.56
CA PHE A 75 14.26 2.85 -11.69
C PHE A 75 14.41 3.22 -10.22
N LEU A 76 15.59 3.72 -9.81
CA LEU A 76 15.87 4.07 -8.42
C LEU A 76 14.88 5.11 -7.91
N VAL A 77 14.62 6.16 -8.68
CA VAL A 77 13.68 7.21 -8.29
C VAL A 77 12.26 6.66 -8.19
N ALA A 78 11.79 5.91 -9.18
CA ALA A 78 10.44 5.36 -9.18
C ALA A 78 10.25 4.35 -8.04
N PHE A 79 11.17 3.39 -7.90
CA PHE A 79 11.10 2.36 -6.86
C PHE A 79 11.20 2.96 -5.45
N PHE A 80 12.30 3.65 -5.14
CA PHE A 80 12.52 4.18 -3.79
C PHE A 80 11.57 5.34 -3.46
N GLY A 81 11.23 6.18 -4.44
CA GLY A 81 10.24 7.23 -4.26
C GLY A 81 8.88 6.65 -3.86
N CYS A 82 8.39 5.67 -4.61
CA CYS A 82 7.15 4.97 -4.28
C CYS A 82 7.21 4.22 -2.93
N LEU A 83 8.33 3.56 -2.64
CA LEU A 83 8.54 2.84 -1.39
C LEU A 83 8.48 3.78 -0.17
N LEU A 84 9.24 4.88 -0.22
CA LEU A 84 9.33 5.87 0.86
C LEU A 84 8.00 6.60 1.05
N VAL A 85 7.32 6.97 -0.04
CA VAL A 85 5.99 7.58 0.02
C VAL A 85 5.00 6.62 0.69
N GLY A 86 4.99 5.35 0.28
CA GLY A 86 4.11 4.36 0.89
C GLY A 86 4.39 4.18 2.38
N ILE A 87 5.66 4.04 2.78
CA ILE A 87 6.05 3.93 4.20
C ILE A 87 5.60 5.19 4.98
N GLY A 88 5.89 6.38 4.45
CA GLY A 88 5.54 7.64 5.11
C GLY A 88 4.04 7.81 5.30
N LEU A 89 3.23 7.47 4.29
CA LEU A 89 1.78 7.52 4.37
C LEU A 89 1.22 6.50 5.37
N LEU A 90 1.75 5.27 5.39
CA LEU A 90 1.33 4.22 6.33
C LEU A 90 1.63 4.62 7.78
N PHE A 91 2.84 5.13 8.04
CA PHE A 91 3.22 5.64 9.36
C PHE A 91 2.41 6.87 9.74
N GLY A 92 2.27 7.85 8.85
CA GLY A 92 1.48 9.05 9.11
C GLY A 92 0.01 8.74 9.41
N ALA A 93 -0.56 7.74 8.72
CA ALA A 93 -1.92 7.29 8.97
C ALA A 93 -2.04 6.59 10.34
N ARG A 94 -1.11 5.68 10.66
CA ARG A 94 -1.15 4.91 11.92
C ARG A 94 -0.85 5.76 13.14
N LEU A 95 0.06 6.72 13.02
CA LEU A 95 0.41 7.63 14.11
C LEU A 95 -0.60 8.78 14.28
N GLU A 96 -1.71 8.77 13.54
CA GLU A 96 -2.74 9.82 13.55
C GLU A 96 -2.16 11.21 13.22
N TRP A 97 -1.05 11.26 12.46
CA TRP A 97 -0.42 12.51 12.02
C TRP A 97 -1.15 13.11 10.82
N LEU A 98 -1.84 12.26 10.05
CA LEU A 98 -2.62 12.68 8.89
C LEU A 98 -4.07 12.93 9.31
N PRO A 99 -4.64 14.09 8.98
CA PRO A 99 -6.01 14.43 9.36
C PRO A 99 -6.99 13.50 8.67
N ASP A 100 -8.06 13.15 9.38
CA ASP A 100 -9.15 12.40 8.80
C ASP A 100 -9.95 13.28 7.83
N ILE A 101 -9.76 13.04 6.54
CA ILE A 101 -10.38 13.83 5.45
C ILE A 101 -11.69 13.25 4.96
N TRP A 102 -12.03 12.02 5.35
CA TRP A 102 -13.22 11.32 4.85
C TRP A 102 -14.40 11.43 5.81
N HIS A 103 -14.14 11.62 7.09
CA HIS A 103 -15.16 11.93 8.08
C HIS A 103 -15.42 13.44 8.13
N ALA A 104 -16.35 13.91 7.31
CA ALA A 104 -16.91 15.25 7.49
C ALA A 104 -17.60 15.31 8.87
N PRO A 105 -17.41 16.38 9.67
CA PRO A 105 -18.30 16.65 10.78
C PRO A 105 -19.72 16.71 10.19
N SER A 106 -20.63 15.86 10.65
CA SER A 106 -22.03 15.99 10.32
C SER A 106 -22.46 17.39 10.76
N ALA A 107 -22.63 18.29 9.80
CA ALA A 107 -23.20 19.62 9.99
C ALA A 107 -24.70 19.47 10.29
N GLY A 108 -25.01 18.96 11.49
CA GLY A 108 -26.34 18.54 11.88
C GLY A 108 -26.47 18.41 13.40
N GLY A 109 -25.88 19.36 14.12
CA GLY A 109 -26.27 19.69 15.49
C GLY A 109 -26.87 21.09 15.47
N GLU A 110 -28.07 21.21 14.93
CA GLU A 110 -28.97 22.33 15.24
C GLU A 110 -29.54 22.07 16.64
N ASP A 111 -29.52 23.16 17.43
CA ASP A 111 -30.11 23.41 18.76
C ASP A 111 -29.26 23.14 20.01
#